data_AF-A0A1V1WT89-F1
#
_entry.id   AF-A0A1V1WT89-F1
#
_cell.length_a   1.000
_cell.length_b   1.000
_cell.length_c   1.000
_cell.angle_alpha   90.00
_cell.angle_beta   90.00
_cell.angle_gamma   90.00
#
_symmetry.space_group_name_H-M   'P 1'
#
loop_
_entity.id
_entity.type
_entity.pdbx_description
1 polymer ?
#
loop_
_entity_poly.entity_id
_entity_poly.type
_entity_poly.pdbx_seq_one_letter_code
_entity_poly.pdbx_strand_id
1 'polypeptide(L)'
;MALSHLEELNKALTWYKRAEKLSENNPLLLFNMAVAYDKLERYDEALRYYVALLNNADAPISVKEKKRVGDRISVLRMFVARQEDGSIMTQKKTTQPKGM
;
A
#
# COMPACT_ATOMS: atom_id res chain seq x y z
N MET A 1 -20.85 0.48 12.57
CA MET A 1 -20.10 1.69 12.21
C MET A 1 -18.78 1.42 11.47
N ALA A 2 -18.07 0.29 11.67
CA ALA A 2 -16.82 0.01 10.94
C ALA A 2 -17.01 -0.25 9.42
N LEU A 3 -18.10 -0.91 9.03
CA LEU A 3 -18.34 -1.30 7.63
C LEU A 3 -18.51 -0.10 6.69
N SER A 4 -19.20 0.96 7.12
CA SER A 4 -19.41 2.17 6.31
C SER A 4 -18.10 2.87 5.97
N HIS A 5 -17.18 2.95 6.93
CA HIS A 5 -15.87 3.55 6.71
C HIS A 5 -15.04 2.78 5.68
N LEU A 6 -15.07 1.44 5.69
CA LEU A 6 -14.36 0.63 4.70
C LEU A 6 -14.95 0.79 3.29
N GLU A 7 -16.27 0.92 3.18
CA GLU A 7 -16.93 1.18 1.91
C GLU A 7 -16.58 2.56 1.35
N GLU A 8 -16.55 3.58 2.21
CA GLU A 8 -16.14 4.94 1.85
C GLU A 8 -14.67 5.01 1.39
N LEU A 9 -13.77 4.28 2.06
CA LEU A 9 -12.37 4.19 1.65
C LEU A 9 -12.20 3.53 0.27
N ASN A 10 -12.97 2.49 -0.02
CA ASN A 10 -12.95 1.85 -1.35
C ASN A 10 -13.49 2.79 -2.45
N LYS A 11 -14.55 3.55 -2.16
CA LYS A 11 -15.05 4.60 -3.07
C LYS A 11 -13.99 5.68 -3.28
N ALA A 12 -13.34 6.16 -2.22
CA ALA A 12 -12.26 7.15 -2.30
C ALA A 12 -11.10 6.65 -3.17
N LEU A 13 -10.66 5.40 -2.98
CA LEU A 13 -9.62 4.79 -3.82
C LEU A 13 -10.00 4.73 -5.31
N THR A 14 -11.29 4.54 -5.62
CA THR A 14 -11.76 4.57 -7.01
C THR A 14 -11.58 5.96 -7.63
N TRP A 15 -11.88 7.02 -6.89
CA TRP A 15 -11.65 8.40 -7.31
C TRP A 15 -10.16 8.73 -7.41
N TYR A 16 -9.36 8.31 -6.42
CA TYR A 16 -7.93 8.53 -6.43
C TYR A 16 -7.22 7.87 -7.62
N LYS A 17 -7.59 6.65 -7.99
CA LYS A 17 -7.07 5.99 -9.21
C LYS A 17 -7.40 6.75 -10.50
N ARG A 18 -8.51 7.47 -10.55
CA ARG A 18 -8.84 8.35 -11.69
C ARG A 18 -7.97 9.60 -11.67
N ALA A 19 -7.79 10.20 -10.49
CA ALA A 19 -6.94 11.38 -10.31
C ALA A 19 -5.46 11.09 -10.63
N GLU A 20 -4.98 9.90 -10.28
CA GLU A 20 -3.61 9.45 -10.54
C GLU A 20 -3.29 9.45 -12.05
N LYS A 21 -4.26 9.09 -12.89
CA LYS A 21 -4.13 9.15 -14.35
C LYS A 21 -4.03 10.56 -14.92
N LEU A 22 -4.46 11.57 -14.18
CA LEU A 22 -4.48 12.97 -14.61
C LEU A 22 -3.28 13.75 -14.06
N SER A 23 -2.82 13.40 -12.86
CA SER A 23 -1.66 14.01 -12.22
C SER A 23 -0.87 12.92 -11.52
N GLU A 24 0.04 12.33 -12.27
CA GLU A 24 1.01 11.38 -11.74
C GLU A 24 1.88 12.10 -10.70
N ASN A 25 2.24 11.38 -9.64
CA ASN A 25 3.13 11.84 -8.57
C ASN A 25 2.63 13.03 -7.72
N ASN A 26 1.33 13.34 -7.69
CA ASN A 26 0.81 14.34 -6.75
C ASN A 26 1.01 13.86 -5.28
N PRO A 27 1.79 14.59 -4.45
CA PRO A 27 2.12 14.13 -3.09
C PRO A 27 0.92 13.94 -2.17
N LEU A 28 -0.07 14.82 -2.25
CA LEU A 28 -1.29 14.69 -1.44
C LEU A 28 -2.09 13.45 -1.85
N LEU A 29 -2.17 13.18 -3.15
CA LEU A 29 -2.81 11.99 -3.67
C LEU A 29 -2.10 10.72 -3.21
N LEU A 30 -0.77 10.66 -3.35
CA LEU A 30 0.04 9.51 -2.91
C LEU A 30 -0.15 9.24 -1.41
N PHE A 31 -0.14 10.29 -0.58
CA PHE A 31 -0.38 10.16 0.85
C PHE A 31 -1.78 9.62 1.16
N ASN A 32 -2.82 10.19 0.55
CA ASN A 32 -4.20 9.77 0.78
C ASN A 32 -4.45 8.32 0.32
N MET A 33 -3.87 7.91 -0.81
CA MET A 33 -3.93 6.53 -1.27
C MET A 33 -3.23 5.58 -0.29
N ALA A 34 -2.03 5.94 0.17
CA ALA A 34 -1.29 5.14 1.14
C ALA A 34 -2.10 4.93 2.43
N VAL A 35 -2.66 6.00 2.99
CA VAL A 35 -3.50 5.94 4.21
C VAL A 35 -4.77 5.12 3.97
N ALA A 36 -5.41 5.24 2.81
CA ALA A 36 -6.62 4.48 2.50
C ALA A 36 -6.33 2.98 2.40
N TYR A 37 -5.25 2.58 1.71
CA TYR A 37 -4.82 1.18 1.66
C TYR A 37 -4.40 0.66 3.03
N ASP A 38 -3.71 1.47 3.83
CA ASP A 38 -3.28 1.13 5.19
C ASP A 38 -4.48 0.80 6.09
N LYS A 39 -5.53 1.64 6.05
CA LYS A 39 -6.79 1.42 6.77
C LYS A 39 -7.60 0.22 6.26
N LEU A 40 -7.40 -0.19 5.01
CA LEU A 40 -8.00 -1.38 4.42
C LEU A 40 -7.14 -2.63 4.63
N GLU A 41 -6.07 -2.54 5.41
CA GLU A 41 -5.10 -3.63 5.68
C GLU A 41 -4.39 -4.17 4.43
N ARG A 42 -4.40 -3.38 3.36
CA ARG A 42 -3.71 -3.65 2.09
C ARG A 42 -2.30 -3.10 2.17
N TYR A 43 -1.48 -3.77 2.98
CA TYR A 43 -0.18 -3.27 3.41
C TYR A 43 0.84 -3.16 2.28
N ASP A 44 0.78 -4.03 1.28
CA ASP A 44 1.65 -3.98 0.09
C ASP A 44 1.42 -2.70 -0.71
N GLU A 45 0.16 -2.37 -1.01
CA GLU A 45 -0.18 -1.13 -1.71
C GLU A 45 0.12 0.09 -0.85
N ALA A 46 -0.22 0.08 0.44
CA ALA A 46 0.10 1.17 1.36
C ALA A 46 1.60 1.47 1.36
N LEU A 47 2.43 0.43 1.47
CA LEU A 47 3.89 0.54 1.44
C LEU A 47 4.39 1.15 0.12
N ARG A 48 3.87 0.69 -1.02
CA ARG A 48 4.23 1.23 -2.34
C ARG A 48 3.96 2.74 -2.43
N TYR A 49 2.78 3.19 -2.01
CA TYR A 49 2.40 4.60 -2.08
C TYR A 49 3.16 5.47 -1.08
N TYR A 50 3.42 4.99 0.13
CA TYR A 50 4.26 5.72 1.09
C TYR A 50 5.71 5.88 0.59
N VAL A 51 6.27 4.85 -0.05
CA VAL A 51 7.62 4.93 -0.64
C VAL A 51 7.64 5.89 -1.82
N ALA A 52 6.65 5.84 -2.72
CA ALA A 52 6.52 6.77 -3.83
C ALA A 52 6.45 8.23 -3.35
N LEU A 53 5.70 8.48 -2.27
CA LEU A 53 5.62 9.81 -1.64
C LEU A 53 6.99 10.31 -1.17
N LEU A 54 7.79 9.47 -0.50
CA LEU A 54 9.11 9.87 -0.01
C LEU A 54 10.16 10.01 -1.11
N ASN A 55 9.99 9.31 -2.22
CA ASN A 55 10.86 9.41 -3.39
C ASN A 55 10.58 10.69 -4.20
N ASN A 56 9.40 11.29 -4.06
CA ASN A 56 9.11 12.58 -4.66
C ASN A 56 9.86 13.70 -3.90
N ALA A 57 11.02 14.09 -4.43
CA ALA A 57 11.90 15.08 -3.82
C ALA A 57 11.28 16.48 -3.72
N ASP A 58 10.38 16.82 -4.65
CA ASP A 58 9.72 18.13 -4.73
C ASP A 58 8.43 18.19 -3.92
N ALA A 59 8.09 17.10 -3.23
CA ALA A 59 6.87 17.03 -2.46
C ALA A 59 6.90 18.00 -1.27
N PRO A 60 5.92 18.90 -1.11
CA PRO A 60 5.86 19.84 0.00
C PRO A 60 5.35 19.14 1.28
N ILE A 61 6.12 18.19 1.79
CA ILE A 61 5.79 17.39 2.97
C ILE A 61 6.52 17.97 4.19
N SER A 62 5.80 18.16 5.30
CA SER A 62 6.46 18.63 6.52
C SER A 62 7.44 17.58 7.09
N VAL A 63 8.47 18.04 7.81
CA VAL A 63 9.43 17.14 8.50
C VAL A 63 8.71 16.14 9.40
N LYS A 64 7.63 16.57 10.06
CA LYS A 64 6.81 15.73 10.95
C LYS A 64 6.08 14.63 10.18
N GLU A 65 5.49 14.95 9.04
CA GLU A 65 4.82 13.97 8.17
C GLU A 65 5.84 12.99 7.58
N LYS A 66 6.97 13.50 7.08
CA LYS A 66 8.07 12.66 6.57
C LYS A 66 8.54 11.65 7.62
N LYS A 67 8.69 12.08 8.87
CA LYS A 67 9.03 11.20 10.00
C LYS A 67 7.94 10.14 10.23
N ARG A 68 6.67 10.54 10.34
CA ARG A 68 5.53 9.61 10.54
C ARG A 68 5.43 8.57 9.42
N VAL A 69 5.61 8.99 8.17
CA VAL A 69 5.60 8.10 7.01
C VAL A 69 6.77 7.11 7.08
N GLY A 70 7.97 7.58 7.42
CA GLY A 70 9.14 6.71 7.61
C GLY A 70 8.94 5.67 8.71
N ASP A 71 8.40 6.08 9.86
CA ASP A 71 8.06 5.17 10.96
C ASP A 71 7.04 4.11 10.50
N ARG A 72 6.00 4.53 9.77
CA ARG A 72 4.98 3.62 9.25
C ARG A 72 5.53 2.64 8.20
N ILE A 73 6.36 3.11 7.27
CA ILE A 73 7.04 2.27 6.27
C ILE A 73 7.85 1.16 6.95
N SER A 74 8.59 1.50 8.01
CA SER A 74 9.41 0.53 8.74
C SER A 74 8.55 -0.60 9.31
N VAL A 75 7.40 -0.25 9.90
CA VAL A 75 6.43 -1.20 10.43
C VAL A 75 5.81 -2.05 9.31
N LEU A 76 5.35 -1.43 8.21
CA LEU A 76 4.74 -2.14 7.10
C LEU A 76 5.71 -3.14 6.45
N ARG A 77 6.99 -2.78 6.29
CA ARG A 77 8.02 -3.70 5.79
C ARG A 77 8.17 -4.94 6.68
N MET A 78 8.13 -4.77 8.01
CA MET A 78 8.16 -5.90 8.94
C MET A 78 6.92 -6.78 8.85
N PHE A 79 5.75 -6.23 8.50
CA PHE A 79 4.53 -7.02 8.31
C PHE A 79 4.56 -7.76 6.97
N VAL A 80 4.86 -7.06 5.88
CA VAL A 80 4.92 -7.64 4.52
C VAL A 80 5.96 -8.76 4.45
N ALA A 81 7.17 -8.56 4.99
CA ALA A 81 8.21 -9.59 5.02
C ALA A 81 7.80 -10.87 5.78
N ARG A 82 6.96 -10.75 6.83
CA ARG A 82 6.42 -11.91 7.56
C ARG A 82 5.34 -12.65 6.78
N GLN A 83 4.59 -11.96 5.92
CA GLN A 83 3.57 -12.61 5.07
C GLN A 83 4.21 -13.42 3.93
N GLU A 84 5.38 -13.00 3.45
CA GLU A 84 6.15 -13.75 2.46
C GLU A 84 6.78 -15.03 3.07
N ASP A 85 7.26 -14.98 4.31
CA ASP A 85 7.83 -16.14 5.02
C ASP A 85 6.75 -17.19 5.42
N GLY A 86 5.55 -16.73 5.81
CA GLY A 86 4.41 -17.63 6.09
C GLY A 86 3.80 -18.30 4.86
N SER A 87 4.04 -17.78 3.65
CA SER A 87 3.49 -18.30 2.40
C SER A 87 4.27 -19.47 1.80
N ILE A 88 5.44 -19.83 2.34
CA ILE A 88 6.25 -20.96 1.84
C ILE A 88 5.63 -22.32 2.24
N MET A 89 4.66 -22.36 3.16
CA MET A 89 4.03 -23.61 3.62
C MET A 89 2.70 -24.00 2.96
N THR A 90 2.12 -23.21 2.06
CA THR A 90 0.80 -23.54 1.46
C THR A 90 0.81 -23.81 -0.05
N GLN A 91 1.97 -23.82 -0.71
CA GLN A 91 2.08 -24.35 -2.08
C GLN A 91 3.20 -25.40 -2.22
N LYS A 92 3.14 -26.46 -1.41
CA LYS A 92 3.82 -27.73 -1.69
C LYS A 92 2.83 -28.90 -1.61
N LYS A 93 2.07 -29.10 -2.68
CA LYS A 93 1.37 -30.33 -3.15
C LYS A 93 0.57 -29.86 -4.38
N THR A 94 0.81 -30.30 -5.60
CA THR A 94 0.90 -31.69 -6.05
C THR A 94 1.77 -31.82 -7.30
N THR A 95 2.70 -32.77 -7.22
CA THR A 95 3.21 -33.56 -8.34
C THR A 95 2.09 -34.03 -9.27
N GLN A 96 2.30 -33.92 -10.59
CA GLN A 96 2.70 -35.07 -11.41
C GLN A 96 2.98 -34.70 -12.88
N PRO A 97 3.86 -35.45 -13.56
CA PRO A 97 4.23 -35.24 -14.95
C PRO A 97 3.24 -35.97 -15.89
N LYS A 98 2.97 -35.37 -17.05
CA LYS A 98 2.50 -36.02 -18.28
C LYS A 98 3.21 -35.28 -19.41
N GLY A 99 4.06 -35.85 -20.25
CA GLY A 99 4.05 -37.21 -20.79
C GLY A 99 3.52 -37.14 -22.22
N MET A 100 4.42 -36.88 -23.18
CA MET A 100 4.56 -37.43 -24.54
C MET A 100 5.57 -36.59 -25.32
#